data_AF-A0A1M5DJ93-F1
#
_entry.id   AF-A0A1M5DJ93-F1
#
_cell.length_a   1.000
_cell.length_b   1.000
_cell.length_c   1.000
_cell.angle_alpha   90.00
_cell.angle_beta   90.00
_cell.angle_gamma   90.00
#
_symmetry.space_group_name_H-M   'P 1'
#
loop_
_entity.id
_entity.type
_entity.pdbx_description
1 polymer ?
#
loop_
_entity_poly.entity_id
_entity_poly.type
_entity_poly.pdbx_seq_one_letter_code
_entity_poly.pdbx_strand_id
1 'polypeptide(L)'
;MLYKHWKKFLLSLFAIFWSGCSDDSSSDSKDLIACELEQICPEYGIFYDCENEEDAIAGNFENCTMSYPACTDTYYCEDDVTCFQSTDDETKTFDCRDEKDKKTLYSKDEFKSKYYVDGQRIH
;
A
#
# COMPACT_ATOMS: atom_id res chain seq x y z
N MET A 1 -59.88 49.64 14.39
CA MET A 1 -59.29 50.91 13.92
C MET A 1 -57.78 50.79 14.19
N LEU A 2 -56.96 50.42 13.21
CA LEU A 2 -56.14 51.30 12.35
C LEU A 2 -55.37 52.30 13.23
N TYR A 3 -54.03 52.29 13.33
CA TYR A 3 -53.07 52.63 12.28
C TYR A 3 -51.69 51.99 12.63
N LYS A 4 -51.05 51.20 11.77
CA LYS A 4 -50.20 51.65 10.65
C LYS A 4 -48.82 52.15 11.13
N HIS A 5 -47.83 51.26 11.19
CA HIS A 5 -46.45 51.63 10.82
C HIS A 5 -45.79 50.49 10.05
N TRP A 6 -46.20 50.45 8.78
CA TRP A 6 -45.51 49.82 7.67
C TRP A 6 -44.15 50.47 7.44
N LYS A 7 -43.13 49.65 7.15
CA LYS A 7 -42.12 49.90 6.10
C LYS A 7 -41.36 51.24 6.18
N LYS A 8 -40.08 51.16 6.58
CA LYS A 8 -38.87 51.54 5.78
C LYS A 8 -37.72 52.03 6.67
N PHE A 9 -36.72 51.17 6.83
CA PHE A 9 -35.27 51.43 6.74
C PHE A 9 -34.66 50.02 6.79
N LEU A 10 -34.71 49.24 5.69
CA LEU A 10 -33.70 49.24 4.63
C LEU A 10 -32.27 49.31 5.16
N LEU A 11 -31.54 48.22 4.89
CA LEU A 11 -30.09 48.16 4.72
C LEU A 11 -29.25 48.48 5.96
N SER A 12 -29.02 47.46 6.79
CA SER A 12 -27.76 47.40 7.54
C SER A 12 -27.29 45.95 7.64
N LEU A 13 -26.19 45.68 6.93
CA LEU A 13 -25.22 44.61 7.17
C LEU A 13 -25.60 43.18 6.74
N PHE A 14 -25.62 42.97 5.42
CA PHE A 14 -24.96 41.78 4.86
C PHE A 14 -23.44 41.91 5.10
N ALA A 15 -22.77 40.77 5.29
CA ALA A 15 -21.40 40.58 5.77
C ALA A 15 -21.32 40.87 7.27
N ILE A 16 -21.49 39.87 8.14
CA ILE A 16 -20.50 38.86 8.50
C ILE A 16 -21.35 37.77 9.18
N PHE A 17 -21.52 36.57 8.63
CA PHE A 17 -20.83 35.39 9.13
C PHE A 17 -21.25 34.17 8.28
N TRP A 18 -21.09 34.27 6.96
CA TRP A 18 -20.92 33.10 6.09
C TRP A 18 -19.43 32.75 6.05
N SER A 19 -18.94 32.30 7.19
CA SER A 19 -17.72 31.50 7.32
C SER A 19 -17.99 30.40 8.34
N GLY A 20 -19.19 29.82 8.29
CA GLY A 20 -19.35 28.45 8.77
C GLY A 20 -18.71 27.58 7.70
N CYS A 21 -17.48 27.14 7.96
CA CYS A 21 -16.79 26.18 7.10
C CYS A 21 -17.73 25.02 6.83
N SER A 22 -18.18 24.90 5.58
CA SER A 22 -18.43 23.60 4.99
C SER A 22 -17.09 22.89 4.91
N ASP A 23 -16.66 22.33 6.02
CA ASP A 23 -15.82 21.15 6.02
C ASP A 23 -16.75 19.95 6.23
N ASP A 24 -17.69 19.76 5.30
CA ASP A 24 -17.93 18.40 4.80
C ASP A 24 -16.73 18.05 3.91
N SER A 25 -15.52 18.07 4.49
CA SER A 25 -14.59 16.99 4.19
C SER A 25 -15.29 15.78 4.76
N SER A 26 -16.16 15.19 3.94
CA SER A 26 -16.31 13.75 3.91
C SER A 26 -14.90 13.26 3.66
N SER A 27 -14.11 13.14 4.73
CA SER A 27 -13.13 12.09 4.78
C SER A 27 -14.01 10.86 4.58
N ASP A 28 -14.14 10.45 3.32
CA ASP A 28 -14.09 9.04 2.99
C ASP A 28 -12.83 8.54 3.70
N SER A 29 -12.97 8.28 5.00
CA SER A 29 -12.13 7.35 5.71
C SER A 29 -12.47 6.05 5.02
N LYS A 30 -11.83 5.82 3.87
CA LYS A 30 -11.78 4.50 3.28
C LYS A 30 -11.26 3.66 4.42
N ASP A 31 -12.12 2.78 4.93
CA ASP A 31 -11.73 1.81 5.94
C ASP A 31 -10.68 0.93 5.27
N LEU A 32 -9.42 1.34 5.37
CA LEU A 32 -8.28 0.62 4.83
C LEU A 32 -8.06 -0.59 5.71
N ILE A 33 -7.77 -1.72 5.09
CA ILE A 33 -7.48 -2.97 5.80
C ILE A 33 -6.04 -2.87 6.29
N ALA A 34 -5.81 -3.10 7.59
CA ALA A 34 -4.47 -3.10 8.13
C ALA A 34 -3.69 -4.32 7.64
N CYS A 35 -2.42 -4.13 7.30
CA CYS A 35 -1.48 -5.19 7.02
C CYS A 35 -0.21 -5.02 7.83
N GLU A 36 0.30 -6.12 8.38
CA GLU A 36 1.58 -6.20 9.05
C GLU A 36 2.68 -6.52 8.02
N LEU A 37 3.80 -5.81 8.08
CA LEU A 37 4.97 -6.08 7.24
C LEU A 37 5.94 -6.99 7.98
N GLU A 38 6.16 -8.18 7.45
CA GLU A 38 7.17 -9.13 7.92
C GLU A 38 8.22 -9.37 6.83
N GLN A 39 9.49 -9.26 7.19
CA GLN A 39 10.59 -9.58 6.27
C GLN A 39 11.02 -11.03 6.50
N ILE A 40 10.80 -11.85 5.48
CA ILE A 40 11.16 -13.27 5.51
C ILE A 40 12.49 -13.42 4.77
N CYS A 41 13.55 -13.70 5.52
CA CYS A 41 14.85 -14.04 4.98
C CYS A 41 15.10 -15.55 5.15
N PRO A 42 15.50 -16.28 4.11
CA PRO A 42 15.94 -17.66 4.28
C PRO A 42 17.19 -17.72 5.16
N GLU A 43 17.15 -18.58 6.17
CA GLU A 43 18.25 -18.77 7.14
C GLU A 43 19.47 -19.45 6.52
N TYR A 44 19.25 -20.22 5.45
CA TYR A 44 20.26 -20.91 4.67
C TYR A 44 19.87 -20.89 3.19
N GLY A 45 20.88 -20.94 2.34
CA GLY A 45 20.72 -20.90 0.89
C GLY A 45 21.90 -20.17 0.29
N ILE A 46 22.62 -20.87 -0.58
CA ILE A 46 23.66 -20.28 -1.40
C ILE A 46 23.29 -20.66 -2.82
N PHE A 47 23.10 -19.66 -3.66
CA PHE A 47 22.88 -19.84 -5.08
C PHE A 47 24.21 -19.69 -5.81
N TYR A 48 24.43 -20.53 -6.82
CA TYR A 48 25.57 -20.45 -7.70
C TYR A 48 25.05 -20.08 -9.08
N ASP A 49 25.31 -18.84 -9.49
CA ASP A 49 25.06 -18.39 -10.86
C ASP A 49 26.30 -18.70 -11.69
N CYS A 50 26.27 -19.83 -12.37
CA CYS A 50 27.32 -20.24 -13.29
C CYS A 50 27.08 -19.62 -14.67
N GLU A 51 28.10 -19.01 -15.27
CA GLU A 51 27.99 -18.47 -16.63
C GLU A 51 27.75 -19.59 -17.68
N ASN A 52 28.22 -20.80 -17.40
CA ASN A 52 28.00 -21.99 -18.22
C ASN A 52 27.13 -23.03 -17.49
N GLU A 53 26.11 -23.54 -18.18
CA GLU A 53 25.25 -24.62 -17.65
C GLU A 53 26.02 -25.93 -17.44
N GLU A 54 27.07 -26.20 -18.24
CA GLU A 54 27.90 -27.40 -18.10
C GLU A 54 28.68 -27.42 -16.77
N ASP A 55 29.12 -26.26 -16.28
CA ASP A 55 29.83 -26.13 -15.00
C ASP A 55 28.90 -26.44 -13.81
N ALA A 56 27.64 -25.99 -13.89
CA ALA A 56 26.61 -26.29 -12.90
C ALA A 56 26.29 -27.79 -12.83
N ILE A 57 26.20 -28.47 -13.99
CA ILE A 57 25.89 -29.90 -14.08
C ILE A 57 27.09 -30.76 -13.64
N ALA A 58 28.32 -30.33 -13.95
CA ALA A 58 29.54 -31.01 -13.57
C ALA A 58 29.91 -30.84 -12.09
N GLY A 59 29.22 -29.95 -11.35
CA GLY A 59 29.55 -29.61 -9.96
C GLY A 59 30.86 -28.83 -9.85
N ASN A 60 31.29 -28.17 -10.92
CA ASN A 60 32.46 -27.31 -10.92
C ASN A 60 32.05 -25.87 -10.65
N PHE A 61 32.15 -25.44 -9.39
CA PHE A 61 31.74 -24.11 -8.95
C PHE A 61 32.86 -23.06 -8.99
N GLU A 62 34.04 -23.39 -9.54
CA GLU A 62 35.18 -22.44 -9.58
C GLU A 62 34.87 -21.18 -10.41
N ASN A 63 34.01 -21.31 -11.43
CA ASN A 63 33.58 -20.21 -12.32
C ASN A 63 32.16 -19.72 -12.04
N CYS A 64 31.56 -20.11 -10.91
CA CYS A 64 30.20 -19.69 -10.57
C CYS A 64 30.24 -18.53 -9.58
N THR A 65 29.34 -17.56 -9.77
CA THR A 65 29.16 -16.46 -8.83
C THR A 65 28.31 -16.93 -7.67
N MET A 66 28.83 -16.81 -6.47
CA MET A 66 28.09 -17.12 -5.25
C MET A 66 27.16 -15.96 -4.89
N SER A 67 25.87 -16.24 -4.79
CA SER A 67 24.85 -15.27 -4.40
C SER A 67 24.05 -15.77 -3.20
N TYR A 68 23.60 -14.83 -2.37
CA TYR A 68 22.72 -15.12 -1.24
C TYR A 68 21.28 -14.79 -1.64
N PRO A 69 20.30 -15.59 -1.18
CA PRO A 69 18.89 -15.27 -1.38
C PRO A 69 18.59 -13.85 -0.87
N ALA A 70 17.83 -13.08 -1.65
CA ALA A 70 17.26 -11.83 -1.16
C ALA A 70 16.15 -12.12 -0.14
N CYS A 71 16.04 -11.27 0.89
CA CYS A 71 14.87 -11.27 1.76
C CYS A 71 13.64 -10.80 1.00
N THR A 72 12.48 -11.35 1.34
CA THR A 72 11.20 -10.98 0.74
C THR A 72 10.32 -10.26 1.74
N ASP A 73 9.84 -9.08 1.38
CA ASP A 73 8.87 -8.31 2.15
C ASP A 73 7.47 -8.92 1.94
N THR A 74 6.88 -9.43 3.02
CA THR A 74 5.56 -10.08 3.06
C THR A 74 4.60 -9.22 3.87
N TYR A 75 3.40 -9.02 3.34
CA TYR A 75 2.35 -8.20 3.96
C TYR A 75 1.19 -9.11 4.34
N TYR A 76 0.96 -9.27 5.64
CA TYR A 76 -0.15 -10.06 6.19
C TYR A 76 -1.30 -9.15 6.57
N CYS A 77 -2.41 -9.23 5.84
CA CYS A 77 -3.55 -8.33 5.99
C CYS A 77 -4.66 -8.94 6.85
N GLU A 78 -5.41 -8.09 7.56
CA GLU A 78 -6.55 -8.50 8.41
C GLU A 78 -7.71 -9.14 7.63
N ASP A 79 -7.75 -9.02 6.30
CA ASP A 79 -8.71 -9.69 5.41
C ASP A 79 -8.28 -11.10 4.99
N ASP A 80 -7.33 -11.71 5.70
CA ASP A 80 -6.72 -13.01 5.41
C ASP A 80 -6.03 -13.06 4.03
N VAL A 81 -5.64 -11.89 3.50
CA VAL A 81 -4.85 -11.78 2.28
C VAL A 81 -3.37 -11.65 2.64
N THR A 82 -2.55 -12.46 1.98
CA THR A 82 -1.09 -12.32 2.05
C THR A 82 -0.57 -11.74 0.75
N CYS A 83 0.17 -10.65 0.83
CA CYS A 83 0.77 -9.99 -0.33
C CYS A 83 2.29 -10.01 -0.29
N PHE A 84 2.92 -10.00 -1.46
CA PHE A 84 4.38 -9.91 -1.60
C PHE A 84 4.71 -8.87 -2.67
N GLN A 85 5.78 -8.10 -2.46
CA GLN A 85 6.26 -7.19 -3.50
C GLN A 85 7.04 -7.98 -4.55
N SER A 86 6.67 -7.85 -5.83
CA SER A 86 7.48 -8.41 -6.91
C SER A 86 8.85 -7.73 -6.96
N THR A 87 9.89 -8.55 -7.13
CA THR A 87 11.27 -8.11 -7.32
C THR A 87 11.54 -7.61 -8.74
N ASP A 88 10.55 -7.63 -9.64
CA ASP A 88 10.69 -7.05 -10.98
C ASP A 88 10.84 -5.52 -10.92
N ASP A 89 12.02 -5.03 -11.28
CA ASP A 89 12.43 -3.62 -11.16
C ASP A 89 11.56 -2.63 -11.95
N GLU A 90 10.87 -3.07 -12.99
CA GLU A 90 10.16 -2.16 -13.91
C GLU A 90 8.79 -1.69 -13.42
N THR A 91 8.06 -2.50 -12.63
CA THR A 91 6.64 -2.19 -12.31
C THR A 91 6.23 -2.30 -10.84
N LYS A 92 7.11 -2.78 -9.92
CA LYS A 92 6.85 -2.90 -8.47
C LYS A 92 5.39 -3.22 -8.15
N THR A 93 4.95 -4.39 -8.61
CA THR A 93 3.59 -4.91 -8.37
C THR A 93 3.54 -5.66 -7.04
N PHE A 94 2.33 -5.81 -6.50
CA PHE A 94 2.03 -6.59 -5.31
C PHE A 94 1.24 -7.84 -5.72
N ASP A 95 1.81 -9.01 -5.45
CA ASP A 95 1.16 -10.31 -5.64
C ASP A 95 0.45 -10.69 -4.36
N CYS A 96 -0.88 -10.59 -4.36
CA CYS A 96 -1.74 -10.87 -3.23
C CYS A 96 -2.52 -12.16 -3.44
N ARG A 97 -2.59 -12.99 -2.41
CA ARG A 97 -3.35 -14.24 -2.40
C ARG A 97 -4.31 -14.27 -1.23
N ASP A 98 -5.55 -14.63 -1.51
CA ASP A 98 -6.57 -14.84 -0.49
C ASP A 98 -6.49 -16.26 0.12
N GLU A 99 -7.34 -16.52 1.12
CA GLU A 99 -7.50 -17.84 1.77
C GLU A 99 -7.79 -19.00 0.80
N LYS A 100 -8.25 -18.72 -0.43
CA LYS A 100 -8.58 -19.70 -1.48
C LYS A 100 -7.46 -19.85 -2.51
N ASP A 101 -6.29 -19.28 -2.22
CA ASP A 101 -5.12 -19.21 -3.12
C ASP A 101 -5.44 -18.48 -4.44
N LYS A 102 -6.45 -17.61 -4.45
CA LYS A 102 -6.75 -16.78 -5.61
C LYS A 102 -5.78 -15.62 -5.66
N LYS A 103 -4.91 -15.66 -6.67
CA LYS A 103 -3.95 -14.60 -6.97
C LYS A 103 -4.62 -13.36 -7.56
N THR A 104 -4.28 -12.20 -7.02
CA THR A 104 -4.61 -10.88 -7.52
C THR A 104 -3.35 -10.02 -7.55
N LEU A 105 -3.09 -9.36 -8.69
CA LEU A 105 -1.97 -8.44 -8.83
C LEU A 105 -2.48 -7.02 -8.66
N TYR A 106 -1.85 -6.27 -7.76
CA TYR A 106 -2.11 -4.85 -7.57
C TYR A 106 -0.90 -4.03 -7.98
N SER A 107 -1.15 -2.89 -8.60
CA SER A 107 -0.17 -1.81 -8.64
C SER A 107 0.05 -1.24 -7.24
N LYS A 108 1.15 -0.50 -7.06
CA LYS A 108 1.44 0.19 -5.80
C LYS A 108 0.31 1.11 -5.34
N ASP A 109 -0.33 1.81 -6.27
CA ASP A 109 -1.40 2.76 -5.94
C ASP A 109 -2.71 2.05 -5.58
N GLU A 110 -3.04 0.96 -6.27
CA GLU A 110 -4.19 0.12 -5.93
C GLU A 110 -4.02 -0.52 -4.55
N PHE A 111 -2.83 -1.07 -4.27
CA PHE A 111 -2.51 -1.65 -2.97
C PHE A 111 -2.70 -0.62 -1.85
N LYS A 112 -2.11 0.58 -1.99
CA LYS A 112 -2.25 1.67 -1.01
C LYS A 112 -3.65 2.25 -0.89
N SER A 113 -4.51 2.02 -1.88
CA SER A 113 -5.91 2.47 -1.84
C SER A 113 -6.82 1.50 -1.08
N LYS A 114 -6.39 0.24 -0.90
CA LYS A 114 -7.14 -0.82 -0.21
C LYS A 114 -6.54 -1.13 1.17
N TYR A 115 -5.22 -1.08 1.28
CA TYR A 115 -4.48 -1.53 2.45
C TYR A 115 -3.68 -0.40 3.10
N TYR A 116 -3.61 -0.42 4.43
CA TYR A 116 -2.69 0.39 5.22
C TYR A 116 -1.67 -0.54 5.87
N VAL A 117 -0.39 -0.31 5.62
CA VAL A 117 0.68 -1.12 6.21
C VAL A 117 1.14 -0.47 7.50
N ASP A 118 0.86 -1.13 8.63
CA ASP A 118 1.38 -0.71 9.94
C ASP A 118 2.74 -1.41 10.12
N GLY A 119 3.83 -0.71 9.79
CA GLY A 119 5.14 -1.34 9.74
C GLY A 119 6.30 -0.36 9.84
N GLN A 120 6.91 -0.30 11.02
CA GLN A 120 8.30 0.13 11.17
C GLN A 120 9.19 -1.02 10.64
N ARG A 121 10.08 -0.74 9.67
CA ARG A 121 11.14 -1.69 9.29
C ARG A 121 11.99 -1.97 10.53
N ILE A 122 11.84 -3.14 11.14
CA ILE A 122 12.78 -3.62 12.16
C ILE A 122 14.02 -4.07 11.40
N HIS A 123 15.12 -3.33 11.60
CA HIS A 123 16.35 -3.41 10.82
C HIS A 123 17.42 -4.25 11.49
#